data_AF-A0A2G5UWX6-F1
#
_entry.id   AF-A0A2G5UWX6-F1
#
_cell.length_a   1.000
_cell.length_b   1.000
_cell.length_c   1.000
_cell.angle_alpha   90.00
_cell.angle_beta   90.00
_cell.angle_gamma   90.00
#
_symmetry.space_group_name_H-M   'P 1'
#
loop_
_entity.id
_entity.type
_entity.pdbx_description
1 polymer ?
#
loop_
_entity_poly.entity_id
_entity_poly.type
_entity_poly.pdbx_seq_one_letter_code
_entity_poly.pdbx_strand_id
1 'polypeptide(L)'
;MRQLVHLFAIFAGIFCSSSPVCTNGYSLINNKCLKLFSTSMSHRDAVTTCSENFGTVVTVKNAIDNQAIASFVGTSIRHIWLGLYCFQSDVSQCQWDDASGSASDYSNFAQSFPYTDVGNCVYYAVSGSLAGKWISNDCDGDLRPFICEIPTTIQDSCNNFDGNCYYRSEDIGFGGYQSFEQAQDTCEGLCGNLVSIHSPNELRYVKGLYRNRNTPNIYIGALTVSGKYHSWTDGSSWTFGNVDSSSQQSGMCMMMSLQTNGSLTQDAWYPSDCQAFRSFVCKRKAGTQCVGPTPTPSTPDPSVSPDPYVTPSTPYCNSFLMAPSQLTSPGYPGNYTNNLNCSFRLATLGAYRIRLTFNSFNTENNYDKVMVYDGDDSQNSLMGRYSGQPEVPFYLESTGNTMLVTFTTDGSVVGPGFSAYFLSLI
;
A
#
# COMPACT_ATOMS: atom_id res chain seq x y z
N MET A 1 9.75 -32.53 -54.00
CA MET A 1 9.38 -31.13 -54.31
C MET A 1 8.03 -30.84 -53.66
N ARG A 2 7.93 -29.73 -52.90
CA ARG A 2 7.02 -29.46 -51.75
C ARG A 2 7.59 -30.07 -50.47
N GLN A 3 7.80 -29.37 -49.36
CA GLN A 3 7.05 -28.23 -48.78
C GLN A 3 7.89 -27.56 -47.65
N LEU A 4 7.38 -26.42 -47.15
CA LEU A 4 7.69 -25.73 -45.89
C LEU A 4 8.83 -24.70 -45.87
N VAL A 5 8.51 -23.47 -46.31
CA VAL A 5 9.14 -22.24 -45.79
C VAL A 5 8.34 -21.84 -44.55
N HIS A 6 8.96 -21.91 -43.37
CA HIS A 6 8.41 -21.37 -42.14
C HIS A 6 8.44 -19.83 -42.20
N LEU A 7 7.27 -19.20 -42.33
CA LEU A 7 7.07 -17.81 -41.94
C LEU A 7 7.11 -17.74 -40.42
N PHE A 8 8.18 -17.18 -39.85
CA PHE A 8 8.16 -16.68 -38.48
C PHE A 8 7.34 -15.39 -38.46
N ALA A 9 6.09 -15.48 -38.03
CA ALA A 9 5.33 -14.32 -37.59
C ALA A 9 5.92 -13.86 -36.25
N ILE A 10 6.71 -12.78 -36.28
CA ILE A 10 7.10 -12.07 -35.07
C ILE A 10 5.83 -11.40 -34.55
N PHE A 11 5.18 -12.02 -33.56
CA PHE A 11 4.22 -11.32 -32.72
C PHE A 11 5.01 -10.30 -31.89
N ALA A 12 5.15 -9.08 -32.43
CA ALA A 12 5.42 -7.92 -31.59
C ALA A 12 4.17 -7.73 -30.74
N GLY A 13 4.21 -8.25 -29.51
CA GLY A 13 3.25 -7.87 -28.48
C GLY A 13 3.28 -6.35 -28.37
N ILE A 14 2.18 -5.72 -28.75
CA ILE A 14 1.95 -4.30 -28.47
C ILE A 14 1.78 -4.23 -26.96
N PHE A 15 2.89 -4.11 -26.23
CA PHE A 15 2.85 -3.49 -24.92
C PHE A 15 2.39 -2.06 -25.18
N CYS A 16 1.12 -1.80 -24.91
CA CYS A 16 0.61 -0.45 -24.87
C CYS A 16 1.31 0.23 -23.68
N SER A 17 2.48 0.83 -23.90
CA SER A 17 3.15 1.65 -22.89
C SER A 17 2.29 2.90 -22.72
N SER A 18 1.36 2.87 -21.78
CA SER A 18 0.55 4.04 -21.44
C SER A 18 1.51 5.16 -21.03
N SER A 19 1.48 6.27 -21.77
CA SER A 19 2.32 7.42 -21.46
C SER A 19 1.91 8.03 -20.11
N PRO A 20 2.87 8.49 -19.30
CA PRO A 20 2.58 9.14 -18.03
C PRO A 20 1.77 10.41 -18.25
N VAL A 21 0.77 10.64 -17.40
CA VAL A 21 -0.08 11.83 -17.39
C VAL A 21 -0.11 12.45 -16.01
N CYS A 22 -0.52 13.72 -15.95
CA CYS A 22 -0.67 14.48 -14.72
C CYS A 22 -2.13 14.89 -14.51
N THR A 23 -2.60 14.79 -13.27
CA THR A 23 -3.96 15.19 -12.87
C THR A 23 -3.93 16.50 -12.08
N ASN A 24 -5.10 16.99 -11.65
CA ASN A 24 -5.24 18.13 -10.74
C ASN A 24 -4.57 19.45 -11.20
N GLY A 25 -4.45 19.63 -12.52
CA GLY A 25 -3.85 20.82 -13.13
C GLY A 25 -2.32 20.86 -13.04
N TYR A 26 -1.66 19.74 -12.78
CA TYR A 26 -0.21 19.61 -12.85
C TYR A 26 0.24 19.39 -14.31
N SER A 27 1.43 19.86 -14.63
CA SER A 27 2.06 19.73 -15.95
C SER A 27 3.15 18.67 -15.94
N LEU A 28 3.22 17.84 -16.98
CA LEU A 28 4.26 16.83 -17.12
C LEU A 28 5.57 17.47 -17.60
N ILE A 29 6.58 17.49 -16.73
CA ILE A 29 7.92 18.02 -17.00
C ILE A 29 8.94 16.98 -16.59
N ASN A 30 9.75 16.48 -17.54
CA ASN A 30 10.77 15.45 -17.29
C ASN A 30 10.25 14.25 -16.46
N ASN A 31 9.09 13.69 -16.84
CA ASN A 31 8.46 12.60 -16.11
C ASN A 31 8.07 12.92 -14.65
N LYS A 32 7.91 14.20 -14.31
CA LYS A 32 7.36 14.68 -13.04
C LYS A 32 6.12 15.49 -13.30
N CYS A 33 5.13 15.38 -12.43
CA CYS A 33 3.96 16.24 -12.47
C CYS A 33 4.19 17.44 -11.57
N LEU A 34 4.38 18.62 -12.18
CA LEU A 34 4.79 19.85 -11.49
C LEU A 34 3.73 20.95 -11.62
N LYS A 35 3.56 21.73 -10.54
CA LYS A 35 2.70 22.92 -10.52
C LYS A 35 3.39 24.05 -9.77
N LEU A 36 3.59 25.18 -10.45
CA LEU A 36 4.24 26.36 -9.89
C LEU A 36 3.25 27.21 -9.08
N PHE A 37 3.65 27.58 -7.87
CA PHE A 37 2.97 28.55 -7.02
C PHE A 37 3.85 29.79 -6.89
N SER A 38 3.46 30.87 -7.56
CA SER A 38 4.25 32.10 -7.65
C SER A 38 4.19 32.98 -6.40
N THR A 39 3.20 32.77 -5.52
CA THR A 39 3.06 33.52 -4.27
C THR A 39 4.13 33.05 -3.29
N SER A 40 5.01 33.97 -2.90
CA SER A 40 6.06 33.68 -1.93
C SER A 40 5.51 33.40 -0.54
N MET A 41 5.97 32.32 0.08
CA MET A 41 5.63 31.95 1.46
C MET A 41 6.81 31.26 2.15
N SER A 42 6.69 31.01 3.46
CA SER A 42 7.70 30.26 4.22
C SER A 42 7.83 28.83 3.68
N HIS A 43 8.92 28.14 3.99
CA HIS A 43 9.08 26.74 3.60
C HIS A 43 7.98 25.85 4.21
N ARG A 44 7.64 26.11 5.48
CA ARG A 44 6.57 25.40 6.19
C ARG A 44 5.20 25.56 5.52
N ASP A 45 4.86 26.78 5.11
CA ASP A 45 3.61 27.06 4.42
C ASP A 45 3.59 26.46 3.00
N ALA A 46 4.75 26.43 2.32
CA ALA A 46 4.89 25.77 1.02
C ALA A 46 4.66 24.26 1.12
N VAL A 47 5.25 23.59 2.11
CA VAL A 47 5.01 22.16 2.40
C VAL A 47 3.53 21.91 2.69
N THR A 48 2.93 22.75 3.55
CA THR A 48 1.49 22.66 3.87
C THR A 48 0.63 22.82 2.62
N THR A 49 0.93 23.82 1.78
CA THR A 49 0.20 24.08 0.54
C THR A 49 0.34 22.94 -0.46
N CYS A 50 1.53 22.33 -0.60
CA CYS A 50 1.69 21.18 -1.48
C CYS A 50 0.96 19.95 -0.97
N SER A 51 1.02 19.68 0.34
CA SER A 51 0.25 18.60 0.96
C SER A 51 -1.25 18.78 0.72
N GLU A 52 -1.72 20.02 0.83
CA GLU A 52 -3.10 20.43 0.54
C GLU A 52 -3.49 20.32 -0.94
N ASN A 53 -2.50 20.23 -1.85
CA ASN A 53 -2.64 20.02 -3.28
C ASN A 53 -2.14 18.63 -3.71
N PHE A 54 -2.21 17.65 -2.80
CA PHE A 54 -1.94 16.23 -3.04
C PHE A 54 -0.48 15.87 -3.35
N GLY A 55 0.46 16.77 -3.05
CA GLY A 55 1.87 16.60 -3.43
C GLY A 55 2.85 17.01 -2.33
N THR A 56 4.11 17.06 -2.70
CA THR A 56 5.22 17.58 -1.88
C THR A 56 5.83 18.78 -2.55
N VAL A 57 6.68 19.52 -1.84
CA VAL A 57 7.55 20.49 -2.53
C VAL A 57 8.51 19.71 -3.44
N VAL A 58 8.81 20.28 -4.61
CA VAL A 58 9.55 19.61 -5.68
C VAL A 58 10.85 18.96 -5.20
N THR A 59 11.08 17.76 -5.70
CA THR A 59 12.29 16.98 -5.49
C THR A 59 13.20 17.01 -6.71
N VAL A 60 14.50 16.83 -6.49
CA VAL A 60 15.50 16.84 -7.57
C VAL A 60 16.40 15.63 -7.42
N LYS A 61 16.25 14.64 -8.30
CA LYS A 61 16.91 13.33 -8.15
C LYS A 61 18.07 13.11 -9.11
N ASN A 62 18.24 14.00 -10.08
CA ASN A 62 19.32 13.92 -11.06
C ASN A 62 19.56 15.29 -11.72
N ALA A 63 20.59 15.36 -12.56
CA ALA A 63 20.96 16.58 -13.29
C ALA A 63 19.88 17.07 -14.27
N ILE A 64 19.09 16.15 -14.84
CA ILE A 64 18.03 16.49 -15.81
C ILE A 64 16.88 17.19 -15.07
N ASP A 65 16.45 16.65 -13.92
CA ASP A 65 15.46 17.30 -13.05
C ASP A 65 15.91 18.71 -12.66
N ASN A 66 17.18 18.82 -12.26
CA ASN A 66 17.76 20.07 -11.80
C ASN A 66 17.69 21.16 -12.88
N GLN A 67 17.97 20.80 -14.12
CA GLN A 67 17.88 21.72 -15.25
C GLN A 67 16.43 22.02 -15.63
N ALA A 68 15.56 21.00 -15.64
CA ALA A 68 14.15 21.12 -16.04
C ALA A 68 13.36 22.09 -15.15
N ILE A 69 13.69 22.16 -13.86
CA ILE A 69 13.08 23.11 -12.92
C ILE A 69 13.28 24.56 -13.36
N ALA A 70 14.50 24.95 -13.75
CA ALA A 70 14.75 26.33 -14.19
C ALA A 70 13.94 26.70 -15.43
N SER A 71 13.85 25.77 -16.39
CA SER A 71 13.05 25.96 -17.60
C SER A 71 11.55 26.07 -17.30
N PHE A 72 11.03 25.30 -16.35
CA PHE A 72 9.63 25.32 -15.96
C PHE A 72 9.24 26.60 -15.22
N VAL A 73 10.10 27.10 -14.33
CA VAL A 73 9.87 28.32 -13.55
C VAL A 73 9.95 29.58 -14.42
N GLY A 74 10.81 29.58 -15.43
CA GLY A 74 11.09 30.74 -16.27
C GLY A 74 12.01 31.77 -15.60
N THR A 75 12.12 32.94 -16.22
CA THR A 75 13.18 33.92 -15.88
C THR A 75 12.77 34.96 -14.83
N SER A 76 11.48 35.07 -14.51
CA SER A 76 10.94 36.10 -13.61
C SER A 76 11.12 35.80 -12.13
N ILE A 77 11.41 34.54 -11.78
CA ILE A 77 11.61 34.09 -10.41
C ILE A 77 13.10 33.80 -10.22
N ARG A 78 13.69 34.33 -9.13
CA ARG A 78 15.11 34.14 -8.84
C ARG A 78 15.39 32.88 -8.05
N HIS A 79 14.53 32.54 -7.10
CA HIS A 79 14.73 31.41 -6.21
C HIS A 79 13.39 30.71 -5.93
N ILE A 80 13.43 29.40 -5.73
CA ILE A 80 12.26 28.62 -5.30
C ILE A 80 12.61 27.68 -4.16
N TRP A 81 11.65 27.33 -3.30
CA TRP A 81 11.84 26.26 -2.33
C TRP A 81 12.01 24.89 -3.00
N LEU A 82 12.87 24.06 -2.40
CA LEU A 82 12.95 22.63 -2.66
C LEU A 82 12.35 21.86 -1.47
N GLY A 83 11.81 20.68 -1.73
CA GLY A 83 11.35 19.75 -0.70
C GLY A 83 12.48 19.05 0.03
N LEU A 84 13.63 19.70 0.22
CA LEU A 84 14.82 19.15 0.88
C LEU A 84 15.05 19.87 2.20
N TYR A 85 15.24 19.09 3.26
CA TYR A 85 15.54 19.60 4.61
C TYR A 85 16.82 18.96 5.14
N CYS A 86 17.75 19.77 5.62
CA CYS A 86 19.05 19.33 6.14
C CYS A 86 19.08 19.36 7.67
N PHE A 87 19.27 18.19 8.29
CA PHE A 87 19.41 18.10 9.75
C PHE A 87 20.81 18.49 10.24
N GLN A 88 21.82 18.39 9.37
CA GLN A 88 23.21 18.78 9.63
C GLN A 88 23.84 19.33 8.34
N SER A 89 25.01 19.97 8.46
CA SER A 89 25.80 20.46 7.32
C SER A 89 26.44 19.35 6.46
N ASP A 90 26.07 18.09 6.67
CA ASP A 90 26.41 16.97 5.78
C ASP A 90 25.25 16.71 4.81
N VAL A 91 25.56 16.64 3.52
CA VAL A 91 24.61 16.33 2.44
C VAL A 91 23.88 15.01 2.68
N SER A 92 24.53 14.01 3.30
CA SER A 92 23.90 12.72 3.63
C SER A 92 22.75 12.85 4.64
N GLN A 93 22.74 13.94 5.41
CA GLN A 93 21.73 14.25 6.43
C GLN A 93 20.64 15.19 5.90
N CYS A 94 20.58 15.42 4.58
CA CYS A 94 19.50 16.16 3.94
C CYS A 94 18.48 15.20 3.34
N GLN A 95 17.25 15.22 3.83
CA GLN A 95 16.18 14.29 3.45
C GLN A 95 15.08 14.99 2.65
N TRP A 96 14.51 14.30 1.68
CA TRP A 96 13.40 14.80 0.87
C TRP A 96 12.05 14.62 1.58
N ASP A 97 11.14 15.59 1.44
CA ASP A 97 9.79 15.62 2.06
C ASP A 97 8.84 14.53 1.55
N ASP A 98 9.17 13.91 0.42
CA ASP A 98 8.46 12.74 -0.12
C ASP A 98 8.98 11.41 0.47
N ALA A 99 9.94 11.46 1.38
CA ALA A 99 10.62 10.31 1.98
C ALA A 99 11.35 9.40 0.98
N SER A 100 11.64 9.86 -0.23
CA SER A 100 12.35 9.07 -1.25
C SER A 100 13.88 9.11 -1.11
N GLY A 101 14.37 9.23 0.13
CA GLY A 101 15.79 9.20 0.46
C GLY A 101 16.42 10.58 0.66
N SER A 102 17.73 10.65 0.43
CA SER A 102 18.56 11.79 0.82
C SER A 102 19.21 12.50 -0.38
N ALA A 103 19.86 13.64 -0.13
CA ALA A 103 20.66 14.34 -1.15
C ALA A 103 22.00 13.65 -1.47
N SER A 104 22.34 12.53 -0.80
CA SER A 104 23.50 11.72 -1.15
C SER A 104 23.43 11.15 -2.56
N ASP A 105 22.22 10.84 -3.02
CA ASP A 105 21.98 10.17 -4.30
C ASP A 105 22.23 11.11 -5.48
N TYR A 106 21.89 12.39 -5.29
CA TYR A 106 22.21 13.48 -6.19
C TYR A 106 22.19 14.79 -5.43
N SER A 107 23.25 15.59 -5.61
CA SER A 107 23.39 16.89 -4.98
C SER A 107 23.87 17.93 -5.96
N ASN A 108 23.32 19.15 -5.83
CA ASN A 108 23.85 20.31 -6.53
C ASN A 108 23.99 21.54 -5.62
N PHE A 109 24.35 21.34 -4.36
CA PHE A 109 24.65 22.44 -3.45
C PHE A 109 25.74 23.36 -4.02
N ALA A 110 25.60 24.66 -3.72
CA ALA A 110 26.67 25.62 -3.91
C ALA A 110 27.84 25.28 -2.99
N GLN A 111 29.03 25.78 -3.33
CA GLN A 111 30.20 25.59 -2.49
C GLN A 111 29.92 26.07 -1.05
N SER A 112 30.34 25.28 -0.06
CA SER A 112 30.14 25.51 1.38
C SER A 112 28.70 25.32 1.88
N PHE A 113 27.79 24.76 1.08
CA PHE A 113 26.46 24.36 1.51
C PHE A 113 26.31 22.82 1.48
N PRO A 114 25.42 22.24 2.31
CA PRO A 114 24.54 22.90 3.28
C PRO A 114 25.31 23.48 4.48
N TYR A 115 24.82 24.61 4.98
CA TYR A 115 25.31 25.27 6.19
C TYR A 115 24.14 25.48 7.15
N THR A 116 23.91 24.48 8.01
CA THR A 116 22.72 24.42 8.87
C THR A 116 22.75 25.40 10.03
N ASP A 117 23.88 26.05 10.30
CA ASP A 117 23.97 27.13 11.29
C ASP A 117 23.18 28.38 10.86
N VAL A 118 22.92 28.53 9.56
CA VAL A 118 22.06 29.60 9.00
C VAL A 118 20.62 29.13 8.82
N GLY A 119 20.44 27.87 8.43
CA GLY A 119 19.13 27.24 8.41
C GLY A 119 19.09 25.96 7.60
N ASN A 120 18.00 25.22 7.81
CA ASN A 120 17.89 23.82 7.40
C ASN A 120 17.10 23.63 6.11
N CYS A 121 16.39 24.66 5.64
CA CYS A 121 15.54 24.58 4.46
C CYS A 121 16.32 24.93 3.20
N VAL A 122 16.08 24.21 2.11
CA VAL A 122 16.89 24.37 0.90
C VAL A 122 16.08 25.05 -0.20
N TYR A 123 16.71 26.02 -0.88
CA TYR A 123 16.15 26.64 -2.07
C TYR A 123 17.06 26.41 -3.28
N TYR A 124 16.43 26.42 -4.46
CA TYR A 124 17.10 26.36 -5.76
C TYR A 124 17.27 27.78 -6.32
N ALA A 125 18.48 28.12 -6.76
CA ALA A 125 18.76 29.36 -7.46
C ALA A 125 18.47 29.23 -8.95
N VAL A 126 17.41 29.88 -9.43
CA VAL A 126 16.94 29.83 -10.82
C VAL A 126 17.81 30.71 -11.73
N SER A 127 18.25 31.86 -11.24
CA SER A 127 19.05 32.83 -12.00
C SER A 127 20.14 33.48 -11.13
N GLY A 128 21.05 34.22 -11.78
CA GLY A 128 22.18 34.89 -11.13
C GLY A 128 23.47 34.07 -11.18
N SER A 129 24.47 34.48 -10.39
CA SER A 129 25.80 33.85 -10.37
C SER A 129 25.80 32.42 -9.84
N LEU A 130 24.79 32.04 -9.05
CA LEU A 130 24.60 30.69 -8.52
C LEU A 130 23.50 29.91 -9.24
N ALA A 131 23.09 30.33 -10.45
CA ALA A 131 22.05 29.64 -11.19
C ALA A 131 22.33 28.13 -11.31
N GLY A 132 21.32 27.31 -11.02
CA GLY A 132 21.43 25.86 -10.99
C GLY A 132 21.75 25.25 -9.62
N LYS A 133 22.21 26.05 -8.64
CA LYS A 133 22.72 25.54 -7.35
C LYS A 133 21.68 25.56 -6.24
N TRP A 134 21.91 24.72 -5.23
CA TRP A 134 21.10 24.64 -4.02
C TRP A 134 21.79 25.35 -2.85
N ILE A 135 21.01 26.03 -2.02
CA ILE A 135 21.50 26.79 -0.89
C ILE A 135 20.59 26.49 0.30
N SER A 136 21.17 26.10 1.44
CA SER A 136 20.42 25.99 2.69
C SER A 136 20.26 27.36 3.33
N ASN A 137 19.09 27.61 3.92
CA ASN A 137 18.75 28.88 4.56
C ASN A 137 17.66 28.71 5.61
N ASP A 138 17.36 29.81 6.30
CA ASP A 138 16.26 29.90 7.25
C ASP A 138 14.92 29.50 6.60
N CYS A 139 14.14 28.71 7.33
CA CYS A 139 12.88 28.14 6.87
C CYS A 139 11.72 29.14 6.92
N ASP A 140 11.75 30.05 7.91
CA ASP A 140 10.62 30.89 8.27
C ASP A 140 10.86 32.37 7.92
N GLY A 141 12.11 32.86 7.99
CA GLY A 141 12.45 34.26 7.75
C GLY A 141 12.49 34.68 6.28
N ASP A 142 12.56 33.73 5.35
CA ASP A 142 12.53 33.99 3.91
C ASP A 142 11.22 33.51 3.27
N LEU A 143 10.67 34.32 2.37
CA LEU A 143 9.49 33.94 1.59
C LEU A 143 9.90 33.67 0.14
N ARG A 144 9.54 32.50 -0.38
CA ARG A 144 9.91 32.11 -1.76
C ARG A 144 8.73 31.45 -2.47
N PRO A 145 8.61 31.64 -3.80
CA PRO A 145 7.77 30.79 -4.62
C PRO A 145 8.22 29.33 -4.52
N PHE A 146 7.37 28.41 -4.93
CA PHE A 146 7.66 26.98 -4.81
C PHE A 146 6.92 26.20 -5.88
N ILE A 147 7.35 24.96 -6.09
CA ILE A 147 6.70 24.03 -7.00
C ILE A 147 6.18 22.87 -6.15
N CYS A 148 4.93 22.50 -6.37
CA CYS A 148 4.43 21.23 -5.88
C CYS A 148 4.67 20.14 -6.93
N GLU A 149 4.97 18.95 -6.45
CA GLU A 149 5.19 17.74 -7.23
C GLU A 149 4.21 16.65 -6.79
N ILE A 150 3.60 15.96 -7.76
CA ILE A 150 2.83 14.72 -7.53
C ILE A 150 3.42 13.58 -8.38
N PRO A 151 3.21 12.31 -7.98
CA PRO A 151 3.56 11.17 -8.82
C PRO A 151 2.86 11.23 -10.18
N THR A 152 3.57 10.81 -11.22
CA THR A 152 2.95 10.54 -12.52
C THR A 152 1.95 9.39 -12.40
N THR A 153 0.95 9.39 -13.28
CA THR A 153 -0.02 8.30 -13.36
C THR A 153 -0.25 7.93 -14.82
N ILE A 154 -1.13 6.98 -15.10
CA ILE A 154 -1.51 6.55 -16.46
C ILE A 154 -2.92 7.02 -16.79
N GLN A 155 -3.23 7.30 -18.05
CA GLN A 155 -4.57 7.77 -18.40
C GLN A 155 -5.65 6.73 -18.06
N ASP A 156 -6.65 7.12 -17.29
CA ASP A 156 -7.82 6.31 -16.93
C ASP A 156 -9.03 7.26 -16.70
N SER A 157 -10.25 6.72 -16.70
CA SER A 157 -11.50 7.46 -16.52
C SER A 157 -11.83 7.76 -15.05
N CYS A 158 -10.82 7.85 -14.20
CA CYS A 158 -10.95 7.97 -12.75
C CYS A 158 -10.03 9.06 -12.20
N ASN A 159 -10.30 9.51 -10.97
CA ASN A 159 -9.31 10.24 -10.20
C ASN A 159 -8.22 9.26 -9.80
N ASN A 160 -7.03 9.43 -10.40
CA ASN A 160 -5.91 8.55 -10.16
C ASN A 160 -4.72 9.28 -9.54
N PHE A 161 -3.95 8.49 -8.82
CA PHE A 161 -2.73 8.88 -8.14
C PHE A 161 -1.79 7.69 -8.12
N ASP A 162 -0.57 7.90 -8.61
CA ASP A 162 0.49 6.88 -8.63
C ASP A 162 0.05 5.56 -9.28
N GLY A 163 -0.67 5.65 -10.40
CA GLY A 163 -1.14 4.47 -11.15
C GLY A 163 -2.31 3.71 -10.51
N ASN A 164 -3.00 4.29 -9.53
CA ASN A 164 -4.20 3.71 -8.91
C ASN A 164 -5.39 4.67 -9.00
N CYS A 165 -6.59 4.15 -9.20
CA CYS A 165 -7.84 4.89 -9.07
C CYS A 165 -8.37 4.79 -7.64
N TYR A 166 -8.96 5.88 -7.15
CA TYR A 166 -9.57 5.94 -5.81
C TYR A 166 -11.02 6.38 -5.89
N TYR A 167 -11.89 5.71 -5.13
CA TYR A 167 -13.31 5.98 -5.10
C TYR A 167 -13.79 6.10 -3.66
N ARG A 168 -14.42 7.22 -3.31
CA ARG A 168 -15.05 7.39 -2.00
C ARG A 168 -16.41 6.72 -1.98
N SER A 169 -16.81 6.21 -0.82
CA SER A 169 -18.14 5.63 -0.61
C SER A 169 -19.28 6.59 -0.98
N GLU A 170 -19.08 7.90 -0.82
CA GLU A 170 -20.08 8.90 -1.17
C GLU A 170 -20.23 9.14 -2.68
N ASP A 171 -19.23 8.78 -3.49
CA ASP A 171 -19.26 9.00 -4.94
C ASP A 171 -19.79 7.77 -5.72
N ILE A 172 -19.86 6.60 -5.07
CA ILE A 172 -20.22 5.33 -5.70
C ILE A 172 -21.71 4.96 -5.58
N GLY A 173 -22.56 5.87 -5.08
CA GLY A 173 -24.02 5.71 -5.10
C GLY A 173 -24.63 4.73 -4.09
N PHE A 174 -23.81 4.09 -3.24
CA PHE A 174 -24.25 3.12 -2.25
C PHE A 174 -24.29 3.70 -0.84
N GLY A 175 -25.27 4.56 -0.53
CA GLY A 175 -25.70 4.84 0.85
C GLY A 175 -24.67 5.41 1.85
N GLY A 176 -23.49 5.85 1.41
CA GLY A 176 -22.46 6.55 2.18
C GLY A 176 -21.72 5.71 3.23
N TYR A 177 -22.45 4.97 4.06
CA TYR A 177 -21.95 4.21 5.19
C TYR A 177 -22.28 2.72 5.08
N GLN A 178 -21.28 1.88 5.30
CA GLN A 178 -21.42 0.42 5.24
C GLN A 178 -20.58 -0.23 6.36
N SER A 179 -20.91 -1.48 6.72
CA SER A 179 -20.00 -2.30 7.54
C SER A 179 -18.70 -2.55 6.78
N PHE A 180 -17.65 -3.00 7.46
CA PHE A 180 -16.37 -3.27 6.80
C PHE A 180 -16.49 -4.32 5.69
N GLU A 181 -17.22 -5.40 5.95
CA GLU A 181 -17.45 -6.48 4.98
C GLU A 181 -18.21 -5.98 3.74
N GLN A 182 -19.29 -5.21 3.94
CA GLN A 182 -20.04 -4.62 2.84
C GLN A 182 -19.19 -3.63 2.02
N ALA A 183 -18.37 -2.83 2.70
CA ALA A 183 -17.46 -1.89 2.07
C ALA A 183 -16.39 -2.63 1.24
N GLN A 184 -15.86 -3.73 1.76
CA GLN A 184 -14.95 -4.63 1.07
C GLN A 184 -15.59 -5.21 -0.20
N ASP A 185 -16.77 -5.82 -0.08
CA ASP A 185 -17.54 -6.36 -1.21
C ASP A 185 -17.81 -5.29 -2.29
N THR A 186 -18.15 -4.08 -1.84
CA THR A 186 -18.38 -2.94 -2.74
C THR A 186 -17.11 -2.61 -3.52
N CYS A 187 -15.95 -2.57 -2.87
CA CYS A 187 -14.69 -2.26 -3.54
C CYS A 187 -14.22 -3.39 -4.46
N GLU A 188 -14.45 -4.66 -4.11
CA GLU A 188 -14.19 -5.81 -4.96
C GLU A 188 -15.08 -5.81 -6.21
N GLY A 189 -16.34 -5.40 -6.07
CA GLY A 189 -17.25 -5.16 -7.20
C GLY A 189 -16.77 -4.09 -8.18
N LEU A 190 -15.84 -3.22 -7.75
CA LEU A 190 -15.16 -2.22 -8.58
C LEU A 190 -13.78 -2.69 -9.07
N CYS A 191 -13.51 -4.00 -9.00
CA CYS A 191 -12.22 -4.63 -9.32
C CYS A 191 -11.05 -4.01 -8.55
N GLY A 192 -11.35 -3.58 -7.33
CA GLY A 192 -10.41 -3.02 -6.41
C GLY A 192 -10.52 -3.74 -5.08
N ASN A 193 -10.13 -3.00 -4.05
CA ASN A 193 -10.20 -3.43 -2.68
C ASN A 193 -10.42 -2.18 -1.82
N LEU A 194 -10.71 -2.33 -0.53
CA LEU A 194 -10.56 -1.20 0.39
C LEU A 194 -9.12 -0.67 0.32
N VAL A 195 -8.95 0.63 0.51
CA VAL A 195 -7.68 1.30 0.21
C VAL A 195 -6.53 0.77 1.09
N SER A 196 -5.52 0.22 0.44
CA SER A 196 -4.18 0.01 0.99
C SER A 196 -3.37 1.32 0.92
N ILE A 197 -2.53 1.62 1.91
CA ILE A 197 -1.67 2.83 1.90
C ILE A 197 -0.21 2.44 2.12
N HIS A 198 0.66 2.74 1.16
CA HIS A 198 2.07 2.29 1.14
C HIS A 198 3.10 3.41 1.25
N SER A 199 2.66 4.67 1.28
CA SER A 199 3.58 5.79 1.38
C SER A 199 2.93 7.00 2.07
N PRO A 200 3.75 7.93 2.61
CA PRO A 200 3.25 9.22 3.09
C PRO A 200 2.48 10.01 2.02
N ASN A 201 2.89 9.90 0.75
CA ASN A 201 2.26 10.60 -0.36
C ASN A 201 0.86 10.03 -0.68
N GLU A 202 0.71 8.72 -0.66
CA GLU A 202 -0.60 8.07 -0.79
C GLU A 202 -1.51 8.42 0.39
N LEU A 203 -0.98 8.43 1.62
CA LEU A 203 -1.72 8.86 2.81
C LEU A 203 -2.26 10.31 2.65
N ARG A 204 -1.39 11.25 2.23
CA ARG A 204 -1.78 12.64 1.93
C ARG A 204 -2.88 12.69 0.86
N TYR A 205 -2.76 11.90 -0.20
CA TYR A 205 -3.76 11.84 -1.26
C TYR A 205 -5.13 11.38 -0.72
N VAL A 206 -5.17 10.24 -0.02
CA VAL A 206 -6.41 9.66 0.53
C VAL A 206 -7.07 10.62 1.52
N LYS A 207 -6.31 11.27 2.40
CA LYS A 207 -6.83 12.33 3.29
C LYS A 207 -7.44 13.49 2.50
N GLY A 208 -6.71 13.96 1.48
CA GLY A 208 -7.11 15.10 0.67
C GLY A 208 -8.45 14.91 -0.05
N LEU A 209 -8.84 13.67 -0.34
CA LEU A 209 -10.16 13.34 -0.89
C LEU A 209 -11.32 13.87 -0.01
N TYR A 210 -11.09 14.13 1.27
CA TYR A 210 -12.10 14.59 2.23
C TYR A 210 -11.92 16.03 2.76
N ARG A 211 -10.95 16.80 2.23
CA ARG A 211 -10.57 18.14 2.76
C ARG A 211 -11.74 19.11 2.98
N ASN A 212 -12.74 19.10 2.11
CA ASN A 212 -13.91 20.00 2.18
C ASN A 212 -15.18 19.27 2.61
N ARG A 213 -15.05 18.19 3.39
CA ARG A 213 -16.16 17.35 3.82
C ARG A 213 -16.15 17.14 5.33
N ASN A 214 -17.35 16.98 5.88
CA ASN A 214 -17.54 16.68 7.30
C ASN A 214 -17.53 15.17 7.55
N THR A 215 -16.49 14.48 7.08
CA THR A 215 -16.28 13.05 7.33
C THR A 215 -15.19 12.91 8.39
N PRO A 216 -15.49 12.44 9.62
CA PRO A 216 -14.52 12.43 10.71
C PRO A 216 -13.48 11.31 10.55
N ASN A 217 -13.85 10.21 9.90
CA ASN A 217 -13.03 9.02 9.76
C ASN A 217 -13.58 8.11 8.66
N ILE A 218 -12.73 7.21 8.16
CA ILE A 218 -13.09 6.26 7.11
C ILE A 218 -12.50 4.88 7.40
N TYR A 219 -13.14 3.82 6.91
CA TYR A 219 -12.45 2.55 6.75
C TYR A 219 -11.36 2.66 5.69
N ILE A 220 -10.22 2.05 6.03
CA ILE A 220 -9.15 1.69 5.11
C ILE A 220 -9.10 0.17 5.03
N GLY A 221 -8.45 -0.39 4.00
CA GLY A 221 -8.38 -1.84 3.79
C GLY A 221 -7.45 -2.56 4.76
N ALA A 222 -7.28 -2.05 5.99
CA ALA A 222 -6.39 -2.64 6.96
C ALA A 222 -7.17 -3.43 8.01
N LEU A 223 -6.58 -4.55 8.40
CA LEU A 223 -7.05 -5.39 9.50
C LEU A 223 -5.94 -5.51 10.54
N THR A 224 -6.35 -5.67 11.80
CA THR A 224 -5.46 -5.85 12.93
C THR A 224 -5.89 -6.98 13.83
N VAL A 225 -4.92 -7.66 14.43
CA VAL A 225 -5.13 -8.64 15.50
C VAL A 225 -4.33 -8.23 16.72
N SER A 226 -5.04 -8.16 17.85
CA SER A 226 -4.51 -7.77 19.17
C SER A 226 -3.76 -6.43 19.16
N GLY A 227 -4.02 -5.56 18.16
CA GLY A 227 -3.31 -4.31 17.96
C GLY A 227 -1.84 -4.45 17.54
N LYS A 228 -1.34 -5.67 17.35
CA LYS A 228 0.09 -5.96 17.14
C LYS A 228 0.42 -6.36 15.71
N TYR A 229 -0.49 -7.07 15.07
CA TYR A 229 -0.28 -7.61 13.73
C TYR A 229 -1.25 -6.97 12.77
N HIS A 230 -0.74 -6.43 11.68
CA HIS A 230 -1.51 -5.67 10.71
C HIS A 230 -1.33 -6.22 9.31
N SER A 231 -2.34 -6.04 8.47
CA SER A 231 -2.30 -6.46 7.07
C SER A 231 -3.29 -5.68 6.24
N TRP A 232 -3.07 -5.66 4.93
CA TRP A 232 -4.01 -5.12 3.96
C TRP A 232 -4.92 -6.22 3.39
N THR A 233 -6.19 -5.90 3.19
CA THR A 233 -7.22 -6.79 2.60
C THR A 233 -6.98 -7.08 1.13
N ASP A 234 -6.15 -6.30 0.45
CA ASP A 234 -5.71 -6.55 -0.92
C ASP A 234 -4.48 -7.48 -1.01
N GLY A 235 -3.96 -7.95 0.14
CA GLY A 235 -2.80 -8.83 0.22
C GLY A 235 -1.45 -8.14 -0.02
N SER A 236 -1.43 -6.82 -0.19
CA SER A 236 -0.20 -6.05 -0.34
C SER A 236 0.62 -6.03 0.96
N SER A 237 1.94 -5.83 0.84
CA SER A 237 2.84 -5.84 1.98
C SER A 237 2.62 -4.64 2.90
N TRP A 238 2.62 -4.88 4.22
CA TRP A 238 2.58 -3.83 5.24
C TRP A 238 3.95 -3.14 5.41
N THR A 239 4.29 -2.23 4.49
CA THR A 239 5.58 -1.52 4.46
C THR A 239 5.53 -0.11 5.06
N PHE A 240 4.33 0.42 5.25
CA PHE A 240 4.07 1.74 5.79
C PHE A 240 2.85 1.65 6.72
N GLY A 241 2.90 2.37 7.83
CA GLY A 241 1.84 2.38 8.81
C GLY A 241 1.82 3.66 9.62
N ASN A 242 0.61 4.12 9.95
CA ASN A 242 0.39 5.25 10.85
C ASN A 242 -0.51 4.85 12.03
N VAL A 243 -0.26 3.66 12.58
CA VAL A 243 -1.07 3.07 13.64
C VAL A 243 -0.83 3.81 14.95
N ASP A 244 -1.91 4.29 15.57
CA ASP A 244 -1.84 4.93 16.88
C ASP A 244 -1.92 3.88 17.99
N SER A 245 -0.76 3.58 18.57
CA SER A 245 -0.62 2.65 19.69
C SER A 245 -1.25 3.13 21.01
N SER A 246 -1.59 4.43 21.10
CA SER A 246 -2.25 5.01 22.27
C SER A 246 -3.77 4.89 22.22
N SER A 247 -4.34 4.50 21.07
CA SER A 247 -5.77 4.30 20.92
C SER A 247 -6.26 3.19 21.86
N GLN A 248 -7.22 3.53 22.71
CA GLN A 248 -7.91 2.57 23.57
C GLN A 248 -9.05 1.84 22.85
N GLN A 249 -9.25 2.12 21.55
CA GLN A 249 -10.29 1.46 20.78
C GLN A 249 -9.93 -0.01 20.56
N SER A 250 -10.96 -0.84 20.46
CA SER A 250 -10.84 -2.29 20.27
C SER A 250 -11.61 -2.69 19.03
N GLY A 251 -11.12 -3.70 18.35
CA GLY A 251 -11.68 -4.20 17.10
C GLY A 251 -10.59 -4.65 16.14
N MET A 252 -11.01 -5.25 15.03
CA MET A 252 -10.10 -5.80 14.03
C MET A 252 -10.02 -4.92 12.78
N CYS A 253 -11.01 -4.08 12.52
CA CYS A 253 -11.06 -3.29 11.31
C CYS A 253 -10.44 -1.94 11.55
N MET A 254 -9.54 -1.53 10.66
CA MET A 254 -8.81 -0.28 10.86
C MET A 254 -9.57 0.89 10.24
N MET A 255 -9.63 1.97 11.00
CA MET A 255 -10.12 3.26 10.54
C MET A 255 -8.97 4.25 10.47
N MET A 256 -9.03 5.17 9.50
CA MET A 256 -8.19 6.35 9.46
C MET A 256 -8.97 7.56 9.98
N SER A 257 -8.40 8.29 10.94
CA SER A 257 -8.92 9.57 11.38
C SER A 257 -8.69 10.65 10.32
N LEU A 258 -9.73 11.43 9.98
CA LEU A 258 -9.64 12.58 9.07
C LEU A 258 -9.67 13.92 9.81
N GLN A 259 -9.90 13.89 11.12
CA GLN A 259 -9.93 15.06 12.01
C GLN A 259 -9.12 14.76 13.27
N THR A 260 -8.62 15.80 13.93
CA THR A 260 -8.04 15.64 15.27
C THR A 260 -9.18 15.49 16.27
N ASN A 261 -9.20 14.39 17.04
CA ASN A 261 -10.25 14.13 18.02
C ASN A 261 -9.64 13.60 19.33
N GLY A 262 -9.58 14.46 20.35
CA GLY A 262 -8.95 14.12 21.62
C GLY A 262 -7.45 13.83 21.44
N SER A 263 -7.05 12.60 21.74
CA SER A 263 -5.67 12.12 21.58
C SER A 263 -5.32 11.64 20.16
N LEU A 264 -6.31 11.36 19.31
CA LEU A 264 -6.08 10.86 17.95
C LEU A 264 -5.61 12.01 17.05
N THR A 265 -4.42 11.88 16.46
CA THR A 265 -3.94 12.80 15.45
C THR A 265 -4.72 12.65 14.14
N GLN A 266 -4.80 13.72 13.37
CA GLN A 266 -5.40 13.70 12.05
C GLN A 266 -4.55 12.87 11.09
N ASP A 267 -4.98 11.63 10.80
CA ASP A 267 -4.36 10.53 10.02
C ASP A 267 -3.97 9.29 10.82
N ALA A 268 -4.14 9.31 12.13
CA ALA A 268 -3.97 8.13 12.96
C ALA A 268 -4.84 6.98 12.45
N TRP A 269 -4.24 5.79 12.34
CA TRP A 269 -4.96 4.56 12.07
C TRP A 269 -5.22 3.85 13.39
N TYR A 270 -6.47 3.44 13.61
CA TYR A 270 -6.85 2.81 14.87
C TYR A 270 -7.85 1.66 14.65
N PRO A 271 -7.83 0.63 15.51
CA PRO A 271 -8.80 -0.45 15.49
C PRO A 271 -10.21 0.06 15.78
N SER A 272 -11.20 -0.50 15.11
CA SER A 272 -12.62 -0.25 15.32
C SER A 272 -13.43 -1.52 15.10
N ASP A 273 -14.64 -1.51 15.63
CA ASP A 273 -15.67 -2.52 15.37
C ASP A 273 -15.99 -2.57 13.86
N CYS A 274 -15.80 -3.75 13.26
CA CYS A 274 -16.06 -4.05 11.86
C CYS A 274 -17.53 -3.95 11.45
N GLN A 275 -18.45 -4.07 12.42
CA GLN A 275 -19.90 -3.99 12.18
C GLN A 275 -20.41 -2.55 12.13
N ALA A 276 -19.55 -1.59 12.48
CA ALA A 276 -19.94 -0.19 12.47
C ALA A 276 -20.09 0.33 11.03
N PHE A 277 -21.16 1.07 10.77
CA PHE A 277 -21.41 1.67 9.46
C PHE A 277 -20.56 2.94 9.30
N ARG A 278 -19.65 2.96 8.32
CA ARG A 278 -18.69 4.06 8.12
C ARG A 278 -18.47 4.37 6.64
N SER A 279 -17.96 5.57 6.37
CA SER A 279 -17.43 5.93 5.06
C SER A 279 -16.17 5.12 4.78
N PHE A 280 -15.84 4.94 3.51
CA PHE A 280 -14.67 4.14 3.11
C PHE A 280 -14.13 4.63 1.76
N VAL A 281 -12.92 4.19 1.42
CA VAL A 281 -12.29 4.45 0.13
C VAL A 281 -11.90 3.14 -0.51
N CYS A 282 -12.30 2.96 -1.77
CA CYS A 282 -11.83 1.87 -2.62
C CYS A 282 -10.60 2.31 -3.41
N LYS A 283 -9.70 1.36 -3.66
CA LYS A 283 -8.53 1.52 -4.52
C LYS A 283 -8.50 0.39 -5.56
N ARG A 284 -8.23 0.72 -6.82
CA ARG A 284 -7.92 -0.27 -7.87
C ARG A 284 -6.72 0.20 -8.69
N LYS A 285 -6.02 -0.73 -9.33
CA LYS A 285 -5.00 -0.37 -10.34
C LYS A 285 -5.66 0.34 -11.52
N ALA A 286 -5.03 1.41 -12.00
CA ALA A 286 -5.49 2.10 -13.19
C ALA A 286 -5.30 1.18 -14.42
N GLY A 287 -6.19 1.29 -15.40
CA GLY A 287 -6.24 0.44 -16.59
C GLY A 287 -6.93 -0.92 -16.38
N THR A 288 -7.27 -1.30 -15.14
CA THR A 288 -8.03 -2.53 -14.87
C THR A 288 -9.39 -2.49 -15.58
N GLN A 289 -9.68 -3.50 -16.39
CA GLN A 289 -10.99 -3.66 -17.04
C GLN A 289 -11.89 -4.46 -16.12
N CYS A 290 -12.97 -3.83 -15.64
CA CYS A 290 -13.99 -4.52 -14.88
C CYS A 290 -14.95 -5.24 -15.82
N VAL A 291 -14.81 -6.55 -15.92
CA VAL A 291 -15.91 -7.37 -16.43
C VAL A 291 -16.93 -7.40 -15.29
N GLY A 292 -18.01 -6.62 -15.42
CA GLY A 292 -19.06 -6.57 -14.40
C GLY A 292 -19.60 -7.97 -14.07
N PRO A 293 -20.32 -8.14 -12.95
CA PRO A 293 -20.96 -9.41 -12.64
C PRO A 293 -21.85 -9.77 -13.83
N THR A 294 -21.51 -10.86 -14.51
CA THR A 294 -22.39 -11.45 -15.52
C THR A 294 -23.72 -11.69 -14.81
N PRO A 295 -24.87 -11.18 -15.32
CA PRO A 295 -26.15 -11.49 -14.72
C PRO A 295 -26.27 -13.01 -14.64
N THR A 296 -26.64 -13.48 -13.44
CA THR A 296 -26.91 -14.85 -13.01
C THR A 296 -27.00 -15.88 -14.13
N PRO A 297 -26.30 -17.03 -14.05
CA PRO A 297 -26.47 -18.10 -15.03
C PRO A 297 -27.91 -18.59 -15.00
N SER A 298 -28.69 -18.21 -16.01
CA SER A 298 -29.87 -18.94 -16.40
C SER A 298 -29.40 -20.32 -16.85
N THR A 299 -29.68 -21.33 -16.02
CA THR A 299 -29.49 -22.77 -16.25
C THR A 299 -28.05 -23.23 -16.53
N PRO A 300 -27.54 -24.28 -15.85
CA PRO A 300 -26.22 -24.81 -16.18
C PRO A 300 -26.25 -25.41 -17.60
N ASP A 301 -25.50 -24.80 -18.51
CA ASP A 301 -25.08 -25.46 -19.76
C ASP A 301 -24.03 -26.52 -19.37
N PRO A 302 -24.29 -27.82 -19.61
CA PRO A 302 -23.40 -28.90 -19.19
C PRO A 302 -22.10 -29.00 -20.03
N SER A 303 -21.77 -27.98 -20.85
CA SER A 303 -20.64 -28.04 -21.78
C SER A 303 -19.46 -27.10 -21.50
N VAL A 304 -19.49 -26.28 -20.44
CA VAL A 304 -18.38 -25.36 -20.14
C VAL A 304 -17.46 -25.97 -19.06
N SER A 305 -16.30 -26.45 -19.50
CA SER A 305 -15.16 -26.77 -18.62
C SER A 305 -14.65 -25.50 -17.94
N PRO A 306 -14.35 -25.50 -16.63
CA PRO A 306 -13.75 -24.35 -15.97
C PRO A 306 -12.37 -24.03 -16.57
N ASP A 307 -12.13 -22.73 -16.77
CA ASP A 307 -10.88 -22.14 -17.25
C ASP A 307 -9.79 -22.28 -16.15
N PRO A 308 -8.62 -22.89 -16.43
CA PRO A 308 -7.62 -23.20 -15.42
C PRO A 308 -6.77 -22.01 -14.91
N TYR A 309 -7.08 -20.76 -15.26
CA TYR A 309 -6.15 -19.63 -15.04
C TYR A 309 -6.52 -18.55 -14.02
N VAL A 310 -7.59 -18.71 -13.23
CA VAL A 310 -7.81 -17.81 -12.07
C VAL A 310 -7.60 -18.60 -10.79
N THR A 311 -6.33 -18.81 -10.43
CA THR A 311 -5.97 -19.27 -9.09
C THR A 311 -6.07 -18.10 -8.11
N PRO A 312 -6.87 -18.18 -7.04
CA PRO A 312 -6.74 -17.27 -5.90
C PRO A 312 -5.28 -17.23 -5.47
N SER A 313 -4.75 -16.04 -5.19
CA SER A 313 -3.38 -15.90 -4.69
C SER A 313 -3.23 -16.75 -3.41
N THR A 314 -2.40 -17.80 -3.47
CA THR A 314 -2.07 -18.61 -2.30
C THR A 314 -1.42 -17.73 -1.23
N PRO A 315 -1.84 -17.81 0.05
CA PRO A 315 -1.21 -17.01 1.10
C PRO A 315 0.29 -17.21 1.18
N TYR A 316 1.02 -16.12 1.40
CA TYR A 316 2.46 -16.14 1.54
C TYR A 316 2.87 -16.47 3.00
N CYS A 317 4.13 -16.86 3.18
CA CYS A 317 4.72 -17.02 4.51
C CYS A 317 4.58 -15.71 5.31
N ASN A 318 4.16 -15.79 6.58
CA ASN A 318 3.90 -14.63 7.46
C ASN A 318 2.63 -13.82 7.11
N SER A 319 1.65 -14.46 6.45
CA SER A 319 0.35 -13.85 6.15
C SER A 319 -0.58 -13.78 7.36
N PHE A 320 -1.44 -12.75 7.33
CA PHE A 320 -2.68 -12.70 8.09
C PHE A 320 -3.86 -13.01 7.16
N LEU A 321 -4.79 -13.84 7.61
CA LEU A 321 -5.88 -14.36 6.79
C LEU A 321 -7.21 -14.24 7.53
N MET A 322 -8.23 -13.76 6.83
CA MET A 322 -9.61 -13.73 7.31
C MET A 322 -10.40 -14.92 6.79
N ALA A 323 -11.29 -15.46 7.61
CA ALA A 323 -12.22 -16.50 7.16
C ALA A 323 -13.29 -15.91 6.21
N PRO A 324 -13.78 -16.69 5.22
CA PRO A 324 -13.29 -18.00 4.82
C PRO A 324 -12.02 -17.88 3.97
N SER A 325 -10.99 -18.69 4.25
CA SER A 325 -9.78 -18.68 3.42
C SER A 325 -9.06 -20.03 3.46
N GLN A 326 -8.13 -20.21 2.52
CA GLN A 326 -7.28 -21.38 2.39
C GLN A 326 -5.84 -20.96 2.64
N LEU A 327 -5.07 -21.75 3.40
CA LEU A 327 -3.64 -21.58 3.57
C LEU A 327 -2.87 -22.80 3.08
N THR A 328 -1.74 -22.54 2.46
CA THR A 328 -0.83 -23.58 1.96
C THR A 328 0.59 -23.32 2.44
N SER A 329 1.36 -24.37 2.64
CA SER A 329 2.81 -24.22 2.87
C SER A 329 3.48 -23.55 1.67
N PRO A 330 4.60 -22.82 1.86
CA PRO A 330 5.37 -22.28 0.74
C PRO A 330 5.74 -23.38 -0.26
N GLY A 331 5.55 -23.13 -1.55
CA GLY A 331 5.87 -24.08 -2.62
C GLY A 331 4.77 -25.09 -2.97
N TYR A 332 3.71 -25.23 -2.16
CA TYR A 332 2.59 -26.14 -2.43
C TYR A 332 1.92 -25.84 -3.79
N PRO A 333 1.52 -26.85 -4.60
CA PRO A 333 1.57 -28.29 -4.35
C PRO A 333 2.94 -28.95 -4.62
N GLY A 334 3.95 -28.16 -5.00
CA GLY A 334 5.34 -28.59 -5.07
C GLY A 334 5.99 -28.63 -3.70
N ASN A 335 7.29 -28.95 -3.67
CA ASN A 335 7.99 -29.09 -2.40
C ASN A 335 8.31 -27.73 -1.76
N TYR A 336 8.17 -27.66 -0.42
CA TYR A 336 8.67 -26.51 0.35
C TYR A 336 10.21 -26.45 0.35
N THR A 337 10.79 -25.36 0.86
CA THR A 337 12.24 -25.22 1.01
C THR A 337 12.72 -25.49 2.43
N ASN A 338 14.01 -25.75 2.59
CA ASN A 338 14.66 -25.92 3.89
C ASN A 338 14.73 -24.59 4.66
N ASN A 339 14.88 -24.67 5.98
CA ASN A 339 15.08 -23.55 6.91
C ASN A 339 13.96 -22.49 6.88
N LEU A 340 12.73 -22.92 6.60
CA LEU A 340 11.56 -22.05 6.69
C LEU A 340 11.24 -21.75 8.14
N ASN A 341 10.77 -20.53 8.36
CA ASN A 341 10.12 -20.11 9.60
C ASN A 341 8.92 -19.24 9.21
N CYS A 342 7.79 -19.91 9.00
CA CYS A 342 6.56 -19.28 8.53
C CYS A 342 5.51 -19.24 9.64
N SER A 343 4.77 -18.14 9.65
CA SER A 343 3.56 -17.98 10.46
C SER A 343 2.36 -17.67 9.56
N PHE A 344 1.18 -18.14 9.93
CA PHE A 344 -0.09 -17.77 9.34
C PHE A 344 -1.01 -17.41 10.50
N ARG A 345 -1.43 -16.15 10.57
CA ARG A 345 -2.38 -15.69 11.58
C ARG A 345 -3.76 -15.71 10.96
N LEU A 346 -4.64 -16.54 11.50
CA LEU A 346 -6.00 -16.71 11.04
C LEU A 346 -6.92 -15.91 11.97
N ALA A 347 -7.91 -15.24 11.40
CA ALA A 347 -8.94 -14.61 12.20
C ALA A 347 -10.32 -14.63 11.52
N THR A 348 -11.35 -14.40 12.32
CA THR A 348 -12.74 -14.22 11.86
C THR A 348 -13.24 -12.86 12.30
N LEU A 349 -14.15 -12.26 11.51
CA LEU A 349 -14.84 -11.03 11.92
C LEU A 349 -15.70 -11.31 13.17
N GLY A 350 -15.70 -10.36 14.10
CA GLY A 350 -16.47 -10.48 15.35
C GLY A 350 -15.91 -11.51 16.33
N ALA A 351 -16.80 -12.13 17.11
CA ALA A 351 -16.46 -13.09 18.17
C ALA A 351 -16.61 -14.56 17.75
N TYR A 352 -16.73 -14.83 16.44
CA TYR A 352 -16.90 -16.19 15.93
C TYR A 352 -15.63 -17.03 16.15
N ARG A 353 -15.80 -18.34 16.30
CA ARG A 353 -14.67 -19.26 16.42
C ARG A 353 -14.15 -19.67 15.05
N ILE A 354 -12.94 -20.21 14.98
CA ILE A 354 -12.33 -20.70 13.74
C ILE A 354 -12.43 -22.22 13.74
N ARG A 355 -12.88 -22.80 12.62
CA ARG A 355 -12.61 -24.21 12.29
C ARG A 355 -11.55 -24.28 11.20
N LEU A 356 -10.36 -24.76 11.54
CA LEU A 356 -9.27 -25.01 10.61
C LEU A 356 -9.25 -26.48 10.22
N THR A 357 -9.35 -26.79 8.93
CA THR A 357 -9.36 -28.15 8.40
C THR A 357 -8.18 -28.36 7.45
N PHE A 358 -7.29 -29.31 7.78
CA PHE A 358 -6.22 -29.75 6.88
C PHE A 358 -6.75 -30.80 5.91
N ASN A 359 -6.62 -30.53 4.61
CA ASN A 359 -7.06 -31.43 3.54
C ASN A 359 -5.91 -32.19 2.86
N SER A 360 -4.66 -31.71 3.02
CA SER A 360 -3.45 -32.38 2.58
C SER A 360 -2.33 -32.07 3.57
N PHE A 361 -1.50 -33.06 3.91
CA PHE A 361 -0.39 -32.89 4.84
C PHE A 361 0.72 -33.90 4.54
N ASN A 362 1.91 -33.40 4.17
CA ASN A 362 3.10 -34.21 3.89
C ASN A 362 4.37 -33.38 4.14
N THR A 363 4.94 -33.52 5.34
CA THR A 363 6.22 -32.90 5.74
C THR A 363 7.22 -33.96 6.17
N GLU A 364 8.48 -33.59 6.36
CA GLU A 364 9.45 -34.48 7.00
C GLU A 364 8.98 -34.84 8.41
N ASN A 365 8.98 -36.14 8.70
CA ASN A 365 8.49 -36.66 9.96
C ASN A 365 9.43 -36.27 11.13
N ASN A 366 8.88 -35.66 12.18
CA ASN A 366 9.54 -35.18 13.40
C ASN A 366 10.49 -33.96 13.28
N TYR A 367 10.92 -33.59 12.08
CA TYR A 367 11.84 -32.47 11.86
C TYR A 367 11.08 -31.22 11.41
N ASP A 368 10.23 -31.37 10.39
CA ASP A 368 9.42 -30.28 9.85
C ASP A 368 8.04 -30.24 10.50
N LYS A 369 7.79 -29.17 11.25
CA LYS A 369 6.67 -29.10 12.20
C LYS A 369 5.67 -28.03 11.81
N VAL A 370 4.39 -28.42 11.81
CA VAL A 370 3.26 -27.50 11.83
C VAL A 370 2.72 -27.45 13.25
N MET A 371 2.71 -26.27 13.88
CA MET A 371 2.14 -26.05 15.20
C MET A 371 0.96 -25.10 15.11
N VAL A 372 -0.15 -25.45 15.75
CA VAL A 372 -1.38 -24.64 15.76
C VAL A 372 -1.67 -24.18 17.19
N TYR A 373 -1.88 -22.89 17.39
CA TYR A 373 -2.13 -22.25 18.68
C TYR A 373 -3.53 -21.62 18.71
N ASP A 374 -4.19 -21.71 19.86
CA ASP A 374 -5.52 -21.15 20.12
C ASP A 374 -5.44 -19.67 20.53
N GLY A 375 -5.09 -18.83 19.56
CA GLY A 375 -4.87 -17.39 19.71
C GLY A 375 -3.93 -16.87 18.63
N ASP A 376 -3.46 -15.63 18.75
CA ASP A 376 -2.71 -14.93 17.71
C ASP A 376 -1.18 -14.98 17.88
N ASP A 377 -0.70 -15.56 18.98
CA ASP A 377 0.72 -15.78 19.22
C ASP A 377 1.07 -17.17 19.78
N SER A 378 2.36 -17.46 19.88
CA SER A 378 2.87 -18.76 20.34
C SER A 378 2.90 -18.89 21.87
N GLN A 379 2.47 -17.87 22.62
CA GLN A 379 2.24 -17.93 24.07
C GLN A 379 0.83 -18.44 24.39
N ASN A 380 -0.09 -18.39 23.43
CA ASN A 380 -1.40 -19.02 23.54
C ASN A 380 -1.29 -20.56 23.60
N SER A 381 -2.40 -21.22 23.97
CA SER A 381 -2.46 -22.68 24.14
C SER A 381 -2.14 -23.42 22.83
N LEU A 382 -1.14 -24.31 22.86
CA LEU A 382 -0.83 -25.19 21.73
C LEU A 382 -1.95 -26.23 21.56
N MET A 383 -2.64 -26.18 20.43
CA MET A 383 -3.73 -27.09 20.08
C MET A 383 -3.20 -28.40 19.49
N GLY A 384 -2.11 -28.33 18.73
CA GLY A 384 -1.54 -29.50 18.09
C GLY A 384 -0.17 -29.25 17.45
N ARG A 385 0.61 -30.32 17.36
CA ARG A 385 1.89 -30.38 16.67
C ARG A 385 1.88 -31.54 15.70
N TYR A 386 2.08 -31.25 14.42
CA TYR A 386 1.95 -32.20 13.33
C TYR A 386 3.23 -32.22 12.49
N SER A 387 3.59 -33.41 11.99
CA SER A 387 4.68 -33.65 11.06
C SER A 387 4.41 -34.96 10.32
N GLY A 388 5.13 -35.23 9.22
CA GLY A 388 4.95 -36.48 8.47
C GLY A 388 3.68 -36.44 7.62
N GLN A 389 2.94 -37.54 7.61
CA GLN A 389 1.70 -37.71 6.83
C GLN A 389 0.57 -38.19 7.76
N PRO A 390 0.00 -37.32 8.62
CA PRO A 390 -1.15 -37.67 9.43
C PRO A 390 -2.37 -37.99 8.55
N GLU A 391 -3.33 -38.73 9.10
CA GLU A 391 -4.60 -39.02 8.42
C GLU A 391 -5.38 -37.71 8.20
N VAL A 392 -5.74 -37.43 6.95
CA VAL A 392 -6.49 -36.24 6.51
C VAL A 392 -7.82 -36.65 5.86
N PRO A 393 -8.91 -35.88 6.01
CA PRO A 393 -8.95 -34.57 6.65
C PRO A 393 -9.06 -34.66 8.18
N PHE A 394 -8.43 -33.71 8.88
CA PHE A 394 -8.65 -33.46 10.31
C PHE A 394 -8.86 -31.97 10.55
N TYR A 395 -9.50 -31.63 11.68
CA TYR A 395 -9.80 -30.24 12.00
C TYR A 395 -9.48 -29.87 13.45
N LEU A 396 -9.33 -28.58 13.67
CA LEU A 396 -9.15 -27.93 14.97
C LEU A 396 -10.16 -26.79 15.09
N GLU A 397 -10.64 -26.56 16.31
CA GLU A 397 -11.58 -25.47 16.62
C GLU A 397 -11.03 -24.58 17.72
N SER A 398 -10.96 -23.27 17.45
CA SER A 398 -10.46 -22.31 18.44
C SER A 398 -11.52 -22.01 19.48
N THR A 399 -11.09 -21.49 20.62
CA THR A 399 -12.00 -20.93 21.63
C THR A 399 -12.36 -19.48 21.34
N GLY A 400 -11.49 -18.75 20.63
CA GLY A 400 -11.69 -17.36 20.21
C GLY A 400 -11.71 -17.16 18.69
N ASN A 401 -11.63 -15.91 18.27
CA ASN A 401 -11.69 -15.50 16.86
C ASN A 401 -10.33 -15.44 16.17
N THR A 402 -9.29 -16.01 16.76
CA THR A 402 -7.93 -16.03 16.22
C THR A 402 -7.27 -17.41 16.37
N MET A 403 -6.40 -17.75 15.43
CA MET A 403 -5.48 -18.89 15.50
C MET A 403 -4.13 -18.52 14.91
N LEU A 404 -3.05 -19.13 15.40
CA LEU A 404 -1.73 -19.02 14.80
C LEU A 404 -1.31 -20.41 14.33
N VAL A 405 -0.99 -20.53 13.04
CA VAL A 405 -0.35 -21.70 12.46
C VAL A 405 1.11 -21.34 12.19
N THR A 406 2.05 -22.13 12.68
CA THR A 406 3.48 -21.96 12.36
C THR A 406 3.99 -23.18 11.61
N PHE A 407 4.87 -22.95 10.64
CA PHE A 407 5.54 -24.01 9.88
C PHE A 407 7.04 -23.75 9.87
N THR A 408 7.79 -24.64 10.50
CA THR A 408 9.26 -24.55 10.59
C THR A 408 9.88 -25.79 9.95
N THR A 409 10.89 -25.59 9.11
CA THR A 409 11.62 -26.68 8.45
C THR A 409 13.09 -26.69 8.80
N ASP A 410 13.72 -27.87 8.74
CA ASP A 410 15.14 -28.04 9.01
C ASP A 410 16.01 -27.86 7.74
N GLY A 411 17.28 -28.26 7.80
CA GLY A 411 18.24 -28.08 6.71
C GLY A 411 18.12 -29.09 5.55
N SER A 412 17.20 -30.06 5.60
CA SER A 412 17.11 -31.19 4.66
C SER A 412 15.68 -31.68 4.44
N VAL A 413 15.53 -32.72 3.57
CA VAL A 413 14.30 -33.47 3.26
C VAL A 413 13.03 -32.63 3.14
N VAL A 414 12.64 -32.36 1.90
CA VAL A 414 11.44 -31.59 1.59
C VAL A 414 10.30 -32.47 1.10
N GLY A 415 9.07 -32.05 1.35
CA GLY A 415 7.85 -32.66 0.85
C GLY A 415 6.88 -31.63 0.27
N PRO A 416 5.74 -32.08 -0.29
CA PRO A 416 4.71 -31.18 -0.83
C PRO A 416 4.14 -30.18 0.19
N GLY A 417 4.29 -30.47 1.49
CA GLY A 417 3.81 -29.63 2.58
C GLY A 417 2.32 -29.83 2.85
N PHE A 418 1.57 -28.77 3.10
CA PHE A 418 0.17 -28.86 3.50
C PHE A 418 -0.74 -27.89 2.76
N SER A 419 -2.02 -28.26 2.69
CA SER A 419 -3.14 -27.38 2.36
C SER A 419 -4.17 -27.51 3.46
N ALA A 420 -4.72 -26.37 3.88
CA ALA A 420 -5.82 -26.29 4.82
C ALA A 420 -6.78 -25.18 4.44
N TYR A 421 -8.05 -25.31 4.82
CA TYR A 421 -9.04 -24.24 4.72
C TYR A 421 -9.62 -23.96 6.10
N PHE A 422 -10.07 -22.73 6.33
CA PHE A 422 -10.73 -22.37 7.57
C PHE A 422 -11.94 -21.49 7.36
N LEU A 423 -12.92 -21.64 8.27
CA LEU A 423 -14.21 -20.98 8.25
C LEU A 423 -14.54 -20.41 9.63
N SER A 424 -15.43 -19.43 9.67
CA SER A 424 -16.08 -19.01 10.92
C SER A 424 -17.09 -20.06 11.40
N LEU A 425 -17.11 -20.28 12.70
CA LEU A 425 -18.13 -21.02 13.43
C LEU A 425 -18.92 -20.04 14.28
N ILE A 426 -20.23 -20.00 14.04
CA ILE A 426 -21.19 -19.18 14.79
C ILE A 426 -21.43 -19.76 16.18
#